data_AF-A0A935L9W7-F1
#
_entry.id   AF-A0A935L9W7-F1
#
_cell.length_a   1.000
_cell.length_b   1.000
_cell.length_c   1.000
_cell.angle_alpha   90.00
_cell.angle_beta   90.00
_cell.angle_gamma   90.00
#
_symmetry.space_group_name_H-M   'P 1'
#
loop_
_entity.id
_entity.type
_entity.pdbx_description
1 polymer ?
#
loop_
_entity_poly.entity_id
_entity_poly.type
_entity_poly.pdbx_seq_one_letter_code
_entity_poly.pdbx_strand_id
1 'polypeptide(L)'
;MRGTSGCAPSAGRSSWTVASDGGAIGYFGYELGRGAGRLPPAKEGCEPFMPEAAVGLYAWTVVVDHAEKRAALTSLASFSDAEAAGLRARLLAGEPFEREPFRVEGEIATSLDRDAYLPRAARIIDYIREGDAYQVNLTREFRLSYRGDAWEFYRHLHDTNPAPMGAYLEYPFGCVLSSSPERLMTVSGRDAVTQPIKGTRRRRADPAEDARVRAELTYSRKDRAENVMIVDLLRNDFGRVCEPGSVEAPRLCELESFATVHHLVSTVSGRLATGRDGVDLLEACFPGGSITGAPKRRAMEIIDQLEPHRREVYCGAIGYATPAGRLDLNIPIRTTLAARGELRFYAGGGIVADSSPEAEFEETEVKIAAIRRALSRFASGGAPHRAKTAMRRELLARREALFSAGSADFAATITARLRALVQYRRATTVLATLSFGTEWDTRAFTEGVLADGKRLVLPRVVREPRSLALHAVTDLGADLVPGVWGIEEPDPSRCPKVALSEVDFALVPALSCDREGVRLGYGAGYFDRLLAGAGTRSFRVVAIPEALVRERVPFEPHDVPVDALLTERQFLLTRTSP
;
A
#
# COMPACT_ATOMS: atom_id res chain seq x y z
N MET A 1 -34.76 -16.86 32.48
CA MET A 1 -35.07 -18.29 32.25
C MET A 1 -34.74 -18.63 30.81
N ARG A 2 -34.11 -19.80 30.61
CA ARG A 2 -33.64 -20.42 29.35
C ARG A 2 -32.42 -19.72 28.72
N GLY A 3 -31.22 -20.29 28.64
CA GLY A 3 -30.72 -21.60 29.04
C GLY A 3 -29.27 -21.70 28.55
N THR A 4 -28.33 -21.39 29.44
CA THR A 4 -26.88 -21.55 29.23
C THR A 4 -26.51 -23.00 29.50
N SER A 5 -26.30 -23.80 28.46
CA SER A 5 -25.66 -25.12 28.59
C SER A 5 -24.17 -24.98 28.29
N GLY A 6 -23.42 -24.62 29.33
CA GLY A 6 -21.97 -24.77 29.35
C GLY A 6 -21.62 -26.24 29.48
N CYS A 7 -20.78 -26.73 28.58
CA CYS A 7 -20.01 -27.94 28.81
C CYS A 7 -18.72 -27.50 29.52
N ALA A 8 -18.61 -27.79 30.82
CA ALA A 8 -17.41 -27.52 31.60
C ALA A 8 -16.29 -28.48 31.16
N PRO A 9 -15.07 -28.00 30.84
CA PRO A 9 -13.94 -28.88 30.69
C PRO A 9 -13.44 -29.33 32.07
N SER A 10 -13.30 -30.64 32.22
CA SER A 10 -12.67 -31.32 33.36
C SER A 10 -11.32 -30.70 33.74
N ALA A 11 -11.07 -30.61 35.04
CA ALA A 11 -9.84 -30.14 35.66
C ALA A 11 -8.57 -30.80 35.04
N GLY A 12 -7.59 -29.97 34.68
CA GLY A 12 -6.20 -30.42 34.45
C GLY A 12 -5.54 -30.13 33.10
N ARG A 13 -6.17 -29.41 32.15
CA ARG A 13 -5.49 -28.98 30.90
C ARG A 13 -5.24 -27.48 30.94
N SER A 14 -3.97 -27.08 30.89
CA SER A 14 -3.57 -25.67 30.83
C SER A 14 -4.13 -24.98 29.59
N SER A 15 -4.51 -23.70 29.71
CA SER A 15 -5.16 -22.85 28.69
C SER A 15 -4.38 -22.61 27.37
N TRP A 16 -3.24 -23.28 27.18
CA TRP A 16 -2.35 -23.15 26.04
C TRP A 16 -2.73 -24.13 24.91
N THR A 17 -3.86 -23.88 24.26
CA THR A 17 -4.39 -24.69 23.13
C THR A 17 -3.72 -24.39 21.77
N VAL A 18 -2.80 -23.43 21.71
CA VAL A 18 -1.95 -23.20 20.54
C VAL A 18 -0.63 -23.95 20.76
N ALA A 19 -0.45 -25.04 20.02
CA ALA A 19 0.83 -25.78 19.90
C ALA A 19 1.46 -26.25 21.22
N SER A 20 0.73 -27.06 22.00
CA SER A 20 1.26 -27.65 23.24
C SER A 20 2.41 -28.64 23.03
N ASP A 21 2.72 -29.07 21.80
CA ASP A 21 3.59 -30.25 21.58
C ASP A 21 4.51 -30.14 20.35
N GLY A 22 4.85 -28.95 19.84
CA GLY A 22 5.55 -28.80 18.55
C GLY A 22 4.66 -29.08 17.33
N GLY A 23 5.24 -29.17 16.13
CA GLY A 23 4.45 -29.40 14.92
C GLY A 23 5.14 -29.09 13.59
N ALA A 24 4.38 -29.19 12.51
CA ALA A 24 4.80 -28.83 11.17
C ALA A 24 4.44 -27.37 10.89
N ILE A 25 5.39 -26.54 10.46
CA ILE A 25 5.15 -25.12 10.14
C ILE A 25 5.77 -24.82 8.78
N GLY A 26 5.05 -24.10 7.93
CA GLY A 26 5.60 -23.71 6.64
C GLY A 26 4.56 -23.18 5.67
N TYR A 27 4.83 -23.39 4.39
CA TYR A 27 3.97 -22.90 3.32
C TYR A 27 3.79 -23.93 2.19
N PHE A 28 2.68 -23.74 1.48
CA PHE A 28 2.30 -24.43 0.24
C PHE A 28 2.07 -23.36 -0.82
N GLY A 29 2.85 -23.37 -1.89
CA GLY A 29 2.75 -22.41 -2.99
C GLY A 29 1.55 -22.69 -3.89
N TYR A 30 1.03 -21.64 -4.53
CA TYR A 30 -0.15 -21.69 -5.40
C TYR A 30 -0.04 -22.77 -6.50
N GLU A 31 1.16 -22.94 -7.05
CA GLU A 31 1.41 -23.86 -8.17
C GLU A 31 1.20 -25.34 -7.80
N LEU A 32 1.23 -25.72 -6.51
CA LEU A 32 0.82 -27.06 -6.07
C LEU A 32 -0.64 -27.38 -6.44
N GLY A 33 -1.47 -26.34 -6.59
CA GLY A 33 -2.85 -26.47 -7.02
C GLY A 33 -3.02 -26.82 -8.49
N ARG A 34 -1.95 -26.78 -9.31
CA ARG A 34 -2.02 -27.08 -10.76
C ARG A 34 -2.56 -28.48 -11.03
N GLY A 35 -2.21 -29.46 -10.19
CA GLY A 35 -2.74 -30.82 -10.28
C GLY A 35 -4.26 -30.87 -10.13
N ALA A 36 -4.80 -30.19 -9.11
CA ALA A 36 -6.25 -30.06 -8.90
C ALA A 36 -6.93 -29.29 -10.06
N GLY A 37 -6.24 -28.33 -10.67
CA GLY A 37 -6.67 -27.61 -11.86
C GLY A 37 -6.54 -28.38 -13.19
N ARG A 38 -5.89 -29.56 -13.20
CA ARG A 38 -5.48 -30.28 -14.42
C ARG A 38 -4.67 -29.42 -15.40
N LEU A 39 -3.88 -28.49 -14.85
CA LEU A 39 -2.94 -27.68 -15.61
C LEU A 39 -1.62 -28.45 -15.82
N PRO A 40 -0.77 -28.03 -16.78
CA PRO A 40 0.60 -28.52 -16.86
C PRO A 40 1.31 -28.42 -15.51
N PRO A 41 2.33 -29.24 -15.19
CA PRO A 41 2.99 -29.20 -13.89
C PRO A 41 3.77 -27.89 -13.64
N ALA A 42 4.19 -27.21 -14.71
CA ALA A 42 4.92 -25.94 -14.62
C ALA A 42 4.31 -24.90 -15.56
N LYS A 43 4.48 -23.63 -15.19
CA LYS A 43 4.17 -22.49 -16.06
C LYS A 43 5.29 -22.33 -17.08
N GLU A 44 4.93 -22.29 -18.36
CA GLU A 44 5.91 -22.14 -19.44
C GLU A 44 6.74 -20.86 -19.30
N GLY A 45 8.06 -20.97 -19.52
CA GLY A 45 8.99 -19.84 -19.48
C GLY A 45 9.23 -19.23 -18.09
N CYS A 46 8.74 -19.84 -17.01
CA CYS A 46 8.86 -19.30 -15.66
C CYS A 46 9.56 -20.27 -14.70
N GLU A 47 10.75 -19.91 -14.23
CA GLU A 47 11.47 -20.66 -13.20
C GLU A 47 10.97 -20.32 -11.79
N PRO A 48 10.95 -21.28 -10.85
CA PRO A 48 10.52 -21.03 -9.48
C PRO A 48 11.36 -19.99 -8.74
N PHE A 49 10.69 -18.98 -8.15
CA PHE A 49 11.37 -18.04 -7.27
C PHE A 49 11.71 -18.69 -5.92
N MET A 50 10.74 -19.44 -5.37
CA MET A 50 10.86 -20.20 -4.14
C MET A 50 10.50 -21.67 -4.43
N PRO A 51 10.92 -22.64 -3.59
CA PRO A 51 10.38 -24.00 -3.65
C PRO A 51 8.84 -23.99 -3.57
N GLU A 52 8.18 -24.92 -4.26
CA GLU A 52 6.71 -24.97 -4.30
C GLU A 52 6.08 -25.28 -2.93
N ALA A 53 6.81 -25.97 -2.05
CA ALA A 53 6.45 -26.14 -0.65
C ALA A 53 7.72 -26.11 0.20
N ALA A 54 7.61 -25.61 1.42
CA ALA A 54 8.64 -25.82 2.44
C ALA A 54 7.96 -25.92 3.80
N VAL A 55 8.06 -27.08 4.43
CA VAL A 55 7.45 -27.36 5.74
C VAL A 55 8.53 -27.92 6.65
N GLY A 56 8.82 -27.19 7.73
CA GLY A 56 9.73 -27.65 8.78
C GLY A 56 8.97 -28.47 9.81
N LEU A 57 9.62 -29.52 10.33
CA LEU A 57 9.15 -30.26 11.50
C LEU A 57 9.88 -29.73 12.72
N TYR A 58 9.15 -29.08 13.62
CA TYR A 58 9.69 -28.42 14.79
C TYR A 58 9.40 -29.25 16.02
N ALA A 59 10.46 -29.75 16.65
CA ALA A 59 10.35 -30.53 17.88
C ALA A 59 10.00 -29.69 19.10
N TRP A 60 10.12 -28.37 19.01
CA TRP A 60 9.80 -27.43 20.08
C TRP A 60 9.29 -26.11 19.51
N THR A 61 8.53 -25.38 20.31
CA THR A 61 7.98 -24.06 19.97
C THR A 61 7.96 -23.15 21.18
N VAL A 62 8.09 -21.84 20.96
CA VAL A 62 7.84 -20.82 21.99
C VAL A 62 6.51 -20.14 21.66
N VAL A 63 5.56 -20.26 22.58
CA VAL A 63 4.22 -19.66 22.46
C VAL A 63 4.17 -18.47 23.38
N VAL A 64 3.83 -17.30 22.83
CA VAL A 64 3.70 -16.05 23.59
C VAL A 64 2.23 -15.64 23.62
N ASP A 65 1.66 -15.59 24.82
CA ASP A 65 0.36 -14.99 25.06
C ASP A 65 0.57 -13.50 25.40
N HIS A 66 0.20 -12.65 24.47
CA HIS A 66 0.31 -11.20 24.62
C HIS A 66 -0.70 -10.60 25.62
N ALA A 67 -1.85 -11.25 25.82
CA ALA A 67 -2.88 -10.80 26.77
C ALA A 67 -2.46 -11.12 28.21
N GLU A 68 -1.98 -12.34 28.44
CA GLU A 68 -1.45 -12.75 29.76
C GLU A 68 -0.02 -12.26 30.01
N LYS A 69 0.67 -11.78 28.97
CA LYS A 69 2.10 -11.40 29.00
C LYS A 69 2.99 -12.55 29.49
N ARG A 70 2.71 -13.75 29.01
CA ARG A 70 3.41 -14.99 29.40
C ARG A 70 3.93 -15.70 28.16
N ALA A 71 5.03 -16.42 28.33
CA ALA A 71 5.57 -17.29 27.29
C ALA A 71 5.74 -18.71 27.83
N ALA A 72 5.46 -19.69 26.99
CA ALA A 72 5.65 -21.11 27.25
C ALA A 72 6.61 -21.70 26.21
N LEU A 73 7.58 -22.47 26.66
CA LEU A 73 8.36 -23.37 25.81
C LEU A 73 7.64 -24.72 25.82
N THR A 74 7.23 -25.17 24.64
CA THR A 74 6.56 -26.46 24.44
C THR A 74 7.40 -27.34 23.52
N SER A 75 7.27 -28.65 23.65
CA SER A 75 8.03 -29.60 22.84
C SER A 75 7.32 -30.94 22.66
N LEU A 76 7.70 -31.67 21.60
CA LEU A 76 7.32 -33.07 21.42
C LEU A 76 7.85 -33.90 22.59
N ALA A 77 7.16 -34.99 22.90
CA ALA A 77 7.60 -35.96 23.92
C ALA A 77 8.97 -36.59 23.60
N SER A 78 9.42 -36.53 22.33
CA SER A 78 10.75 -36.99 21.91
C SER A 78 11.88 -36.01 22.21
N PHE A 79 11.57 -34.77 22.60
CA PHE A 79 12.56 -33.75 22.95
C PHE A 79 12.90 -33.85 24.44
N SER A 80 14.17 -34.07 24.78
CA SER A 80 14.53 -34.41 26.15
C SER A 80 14.42 -33.21 27.11
N ASP A 81 14.13 -33.48 28.39
CA ASP A 81 14.08 -32.44 29.43
C ASP A 81 15.39 -31.66 29.57
N ALA A 82 16.53 -32.33 29.33
CA ALA A 82 17.84 -31.69 29.35
C ALA A 82 18.01 -30.69 28.19
N GLU A 83 17.58 -31.05 26.98
CA GLU A 83 17.59 -30.16 25.82
C GLU A 83 16.63 -28.98 26.01
N ALA A 84 15.43 -29.24 26.54
CA ALA A 84 14.46 -28.21 26.88
C ALA A 84 14.99 -27.23 27.92
N ALA A 85 15.65 -27.72 28.98
CA ALA A 85 16.29 -26.89 29.99
C ALA A 85 17.42 -26.03 29.41
N GLY A 86 18.28 -26.61 28.57
CA GLY A 86 19.36 -25.89 27.89
C GLY A 86 18.83 -24.80 26.95
N LEU A 87 17.80 -25.11 26.16
CA LEU A 87 17.15 -24.14 25.29
C LEU A 87 16.50 -23.01 26.09
N ARG A 88 15.79 -23.32 27.17
CA ARG A 88 15.20 -22.33 28.08
C ARG A 88 16.27 -21.40 28.66
N ALA A 89 17.42 -21.94 29.08
CA ALA A 89 18.52 -21.13 29.60
C ALA A 89 19.06 -20.16 28.53
N ARG A 90 19.25 -20.62 27.28
CA ARG A 90 19.69 -19.77 26.16
C ARG A 90 18.69 -18.66 25.84
N LEU A 91 17.40 -18.98 25.80
CA LEU A 91 16.34 -17.99 25.57
C LEU A 91 16.29 -16.92 26.66
N LEU A 92 16.53 -17.31 27.92
CA LEU A 92 16.57 -16.37 29.06
C LEU A 92 17.85 -15.55 29.15
N ALA A 93 18.97 -16.07 28.63
CA ALA A 93 20.24 -15.33 28.59
C ALA A 93 20.15 -14.09 27.68
N GLY A 94 19.31 -14.15 26.63
CA GLY A 94 18.98 -12.98 25.81
C GLY A 94 20.20 -12.38 25.09
N GLU A 95 21.06 -13.22 24.52
CA GLU A 95 22.26 -12.75 23.81
C GLU A 95 21.90 -11.79 22.67
N PRO A 96 22.53 -10.60 22.59
CA PRO A 96 22.27 -9.64 21.53
C PRO A 96 22.71 -10.23 20.19
N PHE A 97 21.80 -10.21 19.22
CA PHE A 97 22.06 -10.65 17.85
C PHE A 97 22.11 -9.43 16.92
N GLU A 98 23.30 -9.11 16.40
CA GLU A 98 23.46 -8.05 15.41
C GLU A 98 22.92 -8.53 14.05
N ARG A 99 22.02 -7.74 13.45
CA ARG A 99 21.45 -8.00 12.12
C ARG A 99 21.93 -6.97 11.12
N GLU A 100 22.14 -7.41 9.89
CA GLU A 100 22.56 -6.52 8.81
C GLU A 100 21.46 -5.50 8.47
N PRO A 101 21.79 -4.21 8.30
CA PRO A 101 20.81 -3.20 7.92
C PRO A 101 20.16 -3.50 6.58
N PHE A 102 18.83 -3.55 6.55
CA PHE A 102 18.07 -3.73 5.32
C PHE A 102 18.02 -2.46 4.47
N ARG A 103 18.22 -2.62 3.15
CA ARG A 103 18.16 -1.53 2.16
C ARG A 103 17.54 -2.04 0.87
N VAL A 104 16.82 -1.16 0.17
CA VAL A 104 16.37 -1.42 -1.20
C VAL A 104 17.10 -0.55 -2.23
N GLU A 105 17.24 -1.11 -3.42
CA GLU A 105 18.01 -0.57 -4.54
C GLU A 105 17.13 -0.52 -5.80
N GLY A 106 17.18 0.59 -6.53
CA GLY A 106 16.44 0.79 -7.77
C GLY A 106 14.96 1.13 -7.60
N GLU A 107 14.22 0.98 -8.70
CA GLU A 107 12.77 1.20 -8.78
C GLU A 107 12.02 -0.13 -8.79
N ILE A 108 10.73 -0.08 -8.43
CA ILE A 108 9.87 -1.26 -8.45
C ILE A 108 9.50 -1.57 -9.90
N ALA A 109 9.94 -2.73 -10.39
CA ALA A 109 9.49 -3.28 -11.66
C ALA A 109 8.16 -4.02 -11.48
N THR A 110 7.37 -4.15 -12.56
CA THR A 110 6.11 -4.92 -12.55
C THR A 110 6.00 -5.84 -13.76
N SER A 111 5.36 -6.99 -13.57
CA SER A 111 5.10 -7.94 -14.66
C SER A 111 4.05 -7.47 -15.66
N LEU A 112 3.14 -6.59 -15.22
CA LEU A 112 2.05 -6.04 -16.01
C LEU A 112 1.90 -4.57 -15.64
N ASP A 113 2.36 -3.69 -16.53
CA ASP A 113 2.01 -2.28 -16.47
C ASP A 113 0.54 -2.05 -16.88
N ARG A 114 0.10 -0.80 -16.91
CA ARG A 114 -1.29 -0.47 -17.23
C ARG A 114 -1.67 -0.97 -18.62
N ASP A 115 -0.84 -0.72 -19.62
CA ASP A 115 -1.12 -1.04 -21.02
C ASP A 115 -1.18 -2.55 -21.25
N ALA A 116 -0.42 -3.34 -20.50
CA ALA A 116 -0.49 -4.79 -20.51
C ALA A 116 -1.66 -5.36 -19.67
N TYR A 117 -2.04 -4.70 -18.57
CA TYR A 117 -3.06 -5.20 -17.65
C TYR A 117 -4.49 -5.03 -18.18
N LEU A 118 -4.84 -3.83 -18.66
CA LEU A 118 -6.20 -3.51 -19.12
C LEU A 118 -6.77 -4.50 -20.15
N PRO A 119 -6.05 -4.88 -21.23
CA PRO A 119 -6.58 -5.84 -22.20
C PRO A 119 -6.78 -7.24 -21.61
N ARG A 120 -5.97 -7.66 -20.62
CA ARG A 120 -6.13 -8.95 -19.94
C ARG A 120 -7.36 -8.94 -19.03
N ALA A 121 -7.56 -7.85 -18.30
CA ALA A 121 -8.76 -7.67 -17.49
C ALA A 121 -10.03 -7.64 -18.37
N ALA A 122 -9.99 -6.93 -19.51
CA ALA A 122 -11.07 -6.95 -20.49
C ALA A 122 -11.34 -8.37 -21.03
N ARG A 123 -10.28 -9.13 -21.35
CA ARG A 123 -10.43 -10.51 -21.80
C ARG A 123 -11.08 -11.42 -20.77
N ILE A 124 -10.83 -11.20 -19.48
CA ILE A 124 -11.52 -11.93 -18.40
C ILE A 124 -13.02 -11.60 -18.39
N ILE A 125 -13.39 -10.33 -18.59
CA ILE A 125 -14.79 -9.92 -18.69
C ILE A 125 -15.47 -10.62 -19.88
N ASP A 126 -14.77 -10.76 -21.01
CA ASP A 126 -15.29 -11.50 -22.17
C ASP A 126 -15.54 -12.97 -21.83
N TYR A 127 -14.58 -13.65 -21.19
CA TYR A 127 -14.78 -15.03 -20.71
C TYR A 127 -16.01 -15.15 -19.80
N ILE A 128 -16.21 -14.19 -18.90
CA ILE A 128 -17.36 -14.19 -18.00
C ILE A 128 -18.68 -14.01 -18.76
N ARG A 129 -18.71 -13.12 -19.77
CA ARG A 129 -19.90 -12.90 -20.63
C ARG A 129 -20.20 -14.09 -21.54
N GLU A 130 -19.16 -14.81 -21.97
CA GLU A 130 -19.27 -16.07 -22.72
C GLU A 130 -19.76 -17.24 -21.84
N GLY A 131 -19.83 -17.05 -20.52
CA GLY A 131 -20.31 -18.04 -19.56
C GLY A 131 -19.24 -19.02 -19.07
N ASP A 132 -17.96 -18.77 -19.33
CA ASP A 132 -16.86 -19.62 -18.88
C ASP A 132 -16.64 -19.56 -17.36
N ALA A 133 -16.85 -18.38 -16.77
CA ALA A 133 -16.66 -18.15 -15.34
C ALA A 133 -17.62 -17.07 -14.83
N TYR A 134 -17.81 -17.02 -13.52
CA TYR A 134 -18.50 -15.94 -12.82
C TYR A 134 -17.52 -14.89 -12.29
N GLN A 135 -16.32 -15.34 -11.91
CA GLN A 135 -15.24 -14.49 -11.43
C GLN A 135 -13.89 -15.14 -11.74
N VAL A 136 -12.91 -14.32 -12.09
CA VAL A 136 -11.49 -14.72 -12.19
C VAL A 136 -10.61 -13.64 -11.57
N ASN A 137 -9.64 -14.05 -10.75
CA ASN A 137 -8.71 -13.13 -10.14
C ASN A 137 -7.48 -12.92 -11.02
N LEU A 138 -7.20 -11.68 -11.41
CA LEU A 138 -6.00 -11.30 -12.15
C LEU A 138 -4.96 -10.67 -11.22
N THR A 139 -3.71 -11.13 -11.30
CA THR A 139 -2.61 -10.72 -10.42
C THR A 139 -1.48 -10.07 -11.23
N ARG A 140 -0.79 -9.15 -10.55
CA ARG A 140 0.45 -8.52 -10.99
C ARG A 140 1.56 -8.84 -9.98
N GLU A 141 2.74 -9.12 -10.49
CA GLU A 141 3.97 -9.25 -9.71
C GLU A 141 4.73 -7.93 -9.72
N PHE A 142 5.38 -7.64 -8.59
CA PHE A 142 6.25 -6.50 -8.40
C PHE A 142 7.61 -6.99 -7.87
N ARG A 143 8.69 -6.44 -8.41
CA ARG A 143 10.06 -6.84 -8.10
C ARG A 143 10.89 -5.63 -7.67
N LEU A 144 11.78 -5.82 -6.69
CA LEU A 144 12.69 -4.77 -6.22
C LEU A 144 13.97 -5.39 -5.66
N SER A 145 15.14 -4.83 -5.98
CA SER A 145 16.41 -5.31 -5.43
C SER A 145 16.58 -4.88 -3.97
N TYR A 146 17.21 -5.72 -3.15
CA TYR A 146 17.50 -5.42 -1.75
C TYR A 146 18.83 -6.02 -1.27
N ARG A 147 19.33 -5.48 -0.16
CA ARG A 147 20.48 -5.99 0.62
C ARG A 147 20.18 -5.98 2.11
N GLY A 148 20.92 -6.78 2.86
CA GLY A 148 20.80 -6.90 4.32
C GLY A 148 19.68 -7.85 4.76
N ASP A 149 19.31 -7.76 6.03
CA ASP A 149 18.44 -8.74 6.68
C ASP A 149 16.95 -8.42 6.47
N ALA A 150 16.22 -9.32 5.80
CA ALA A 150 14.79 -9.16 5.52
C ALA A 150 13.92 -9.06 6.79
N TRP A 151 14.39 -9.54 7.94
CA TRP A 151 13.73 -9.40 9.23
C TRP A 151 13.48 -7.94 9.60
N GLU A 152 14.42 -7.03 9.32
CA GLU A 152 14.28 -5.61 9.62
C GLU A 152 13.12 -4.98 8.83
N PHE A 153 12.93 -5.41 7.57
CA PHE A 153 11.77 -5.00 6.78
C PHE A 153 10.47 -5.61 7.32
N TYR A 154 10.46 -6.91 7.67
CA TYR A 154 9.27 -7.56 8.22
C TYR A 154 8.79 -6.89 9.51
N ARG A 155 9.70 -6.59 10.45
CA ARG A 155 9.35 -5.88 11.68
C ARG A 155 8.64 -4.57 11.39
N HIS A 156 9.21 -3.75 10.51
CA HIS A 156 8.60 -2.48 10.13
C HIS A 156 7.23 -2.66 9.44
N LEU A 157 7.11 -3.65 8.57
CA LEU A 157 5.84 -3.98 7.91
C LEU A 157 4.79 -4.45 8.91
N HIS A 158 5.16 -5.30 9.87
CA HIS A 158 4.29 -5.79 10.92
C HIS A 158 3.77 -4.66 11.80
N ASP A 159 4.65 -3.73 12.21
CA ASP A 159 4.27 -2.58 13.04
C ASP A 159 3.34 -1.59 12.31
N THR A 160 3.54 -1.40 11.01
CA THR A 160 2.79 -0.40 10.21
C THR A 160 1.56 -0.95 9.51
N ASN A 161 1.48 -2.27 9.34
CA ASN A 161 0.36 -2.99 8.73
C ASN A 161 0.11 -4.30 9.50
N PRO A 162 -0.39 -4.23 10.73
CA PRO A 162 -0.67 -5.43 11.52
C PRO A 162 -1.79 -6.23 10.85
N ALA A 163 -1.63 -7.55 10.86
CA ALA A 163 -2.61 -8.47 10.31
C ALA A 163 -2.78 -9.69 11.24
N PRO A 164 -4.00 -10.24 11.37
CA PRO A 164 -4.30 -11.33 12.30
C PRO A 164 -3.54 -12.62 12.01
N MET A 165 -3.14 -12.84 10.76
CA MET A 165 -2.49 -14.09 10.30
C MET A 165 -1.09 -13.82 9.72
N GLY A 166 -0.34 -12.89 10.30
CA GLY A 166 1.03 -12.57 9.88
C GLY A 166 2.02 -13.71 10.12
N ALA A 167 3.03 -13.84 9.27
CA ALA A 167 4.07 -14.86 9.40
C ALA A 167 5.42 -14.35 8.86
N TYR A 168 6.50 -14.75 9.52
CA TYR A 168 7.87 -14.65 9.01
C TYR A 168 8.49 -16.05 8.99
N LEU A 169 8.81 -16.54 7.80
CA LEU A 169 9.47 -17.84 7.62
C LEU A 169 10.84 -17.58 7.00
N GLU A 170 11.90 -18.07 7.63
CA GLU A 170 13.29 -17.92 7.18
C GLU A 170 13.88 -19.28 6.86
N TYR A 171 14.33 -19.45 5.62
CA TYR A 171 14.94 -20.67 5.10
C TYR A 171 16.29 -20.37 4.44
N PRO A 172 17.16 -21.38 4.26
CA PRO A 172 18.44 -21.19 3.56
C PRO A 172 18.32 -20.63 2.14
N PHE A 173 17.18 -20.82 1.47
CA PHE A 173 16.93 -20.33 0.12
C PHE A 173 16.23 -18.96 0.06
N GLY A 174 15.71 -18.44 1.18
CA GLY A 174 15.00 -17.16 1.22
C GLY A 174 13.96 -17.08 2.34
N CYS A 175 13.28 -15.94 2.41
CA CYS A 175 12.31 -15.62 3.45
C CYS A 175 10.92 -15.34 2.88
N VAL A 176 9.88 -15.63 3.68
CA VAL A 176 8.48 -15.27 3.42
C VAL A 176 8.02 -14.29 4.50
N LEU A 177 7.61 -13.09 4.08
CA LEU A 177 7.19 -11.99 4.94
C LEU A 177 5.70 -11.73 4.69
N SER A 178 4.83 -12.38 5.46
CA SER A 178 3.38 -12.34 5.28
C SER A 178 2.69 -11.41 6.28
N SER A 179 1.82 -10.55 5.77
CA SER A 179 0.90 -9.71 6.55
C SER A 179 -0.55 -10.04 6.14
N SER A 180 -0.89 -11.34 6.15
CA SER A 180 -2.18 -11.82 5.67
C SER A 180 -3.34 -11.50 6.64
N PRO A 181 -4.46 -10.96 6.13
CA PRO A 181 -5.68 -10.76 6.89
C PRO A 181 -6.66 -11.95 6.81
N GLU A 182 -6.47 -12.90 5.90
CA GLU A 182 -7.50 -13.87 5.53
C GLU A 182 -7.06 -15.30 5.91
N ARG A 183 -7.94 -16.01 6.63
CA ARG A 183 -7.78 -17.42 6.95
C ARG A 183 -8.29 -18.28 5.79
N LEU A 184 -7.47 -19.23 5.33
CA LEU A 184 -7.90 -20.24 4.38
C LEU A 184 -8.81 -21.25 5.06
N MET A 185 -8.33 -21.86 6.15
CA MET A 185 -9.09 -22.84 6.93
C MET A 185 -8.46 -23.09 8.30
N THR A 186 -9.27 -23.60 9.23
CA THR A 186 -8.82 -24.26 10.44
C THR A 186 -9.52 -25.62 10.58
N VAL A 187 -8.79 -26.61 11.09
CA VAL A 187 -9.32 -27.91 11.50
C VAL A 187 -8.93 -28.17 12.95
N SER A 188 -9.89 -28.61 13.76
CA SER A 188 -9.66 -29.06 15.14
C SER A 188 -10.39 -30.37 15.36
N GLY A 189 -9.65 -31.47 15.50
CA GLY A 189 -10.23 -32.81 15.46
C GLY A 189 -10.84 -33.07 14.09
N ARG A 190 -12.17 -33.15 14.00
CA ARG A 190 -12.90 -33.30 12.74
C ARG A 190 -13.69 -32.06 12.34
N ASP A 191 -13.71 -31.03 13.17
CA ASP A 191 -14.45 -29.80 12.88
C ASP A 191 -13.58 -28.87 12.05
N ALA A 192 -14.08 -28.49 10.88
CA ALA A 192 -13.41 -27.63 9.92
C ALA A 192 -14.17 -26.33 9.73
N VAL A 193 -13.44 -25.22 9.60
CA VAL A 193 -14.01 -23.88 9.40
C VAL A 193 -13.17 -23.08 8.40
N THR A 194 -13.82 -22.36 7.51
CA THR A 194 -13.22 -21.32 6.67
C THR A 194 -14.02 -20.01 6.79
N GLN A 195 -13.32 -18.88 6.65
CA GLN A 195 -13.89 -17.56 6.86
C GLN A 195 -13.54 -16.62 5.68
N PRO A 196 -14.17 -16.79 4.51
CA PRO A 196 -13.90 -15.92 3.37
C PRO A 196 -14.28 -14.47 3.67
N ILE A 197 -13.44 -13.55 3.19
CA ILE A 197 -13.62 -12.11 3.33
C ILE A 197 -13.88 -11.52 1.95
N LYS A 198 -15.01 -10.82 1.78
CA LYS A 198 -15.31 -10.05 0.56
C LYS A 198 -15.97 -8.73 0.92
N GLY A 199 -15.51 -7.65 0.30
CA GLY A 199 -15.88 -6.29 0.71
C GLY A 199 -15.09 -5.82 1.92
N THR A 200 -14.39 -4.71 1.73
CA THR A 200 -13.60 -4.04 2.76
C THR A 200 -13.83 -2.56 2.67
N ARG A 201 -13.98 -1.90 3.81
CA ARG A 201 -13.91 -0.44 3.88
C ARG A 201 -12.97 -0.01 4.99
N ARG A 202 -12.21 1.05 4.77
CA ARG A 202 -11.37 1.63 5.84
C ARG A 202 -12.24 2.24 6.92
N ARG A 203 -11.85 2.04 8.17
CA ARG A 203 -12.40 2.76 9.32
C ARG A 203 -12.23 4.28 9.12
N ARG A 204 -13.09 5.07 9.74
CA ARG A 204 -12.96 6.53 9.87
C ARG A 204 -12.73 6.90 11.33
N ALA A 205 -12.01 8.01 11.53
CA ALA A 205 -11.77 8.55 12.86
C ALA A 205 -13.05 9.21 13.40
N ASP A 206 -13.83 9.85 12.52
CA ASP A 206 -15.15 10.39 12.86
C ASP A 206 -16.18 9.25 13.00
N PRO A 207 -16.90 9.15 14.13
CA PRO A 207 -17.87 8.09 14.36
C PRO A 207 -19.07 8.09 13.39
N ALA A 208 -19.53 9.27 12.93
CA ALA A 208 -20.67 9.35 12.03
C ALA A 208 -20.29 8.91 10.62
N GLU A 209 -19.11 9.32 10.14
CA GLU A 209 -18.54 8.83 8.89
C GLU A 209 -18.24 7.33 8.94
N ASP A 210 -17.73 6.82 10.08
CA ASP A 210 -17.44 5.39 10.26
C ASP A 210 -18.73 4.56 10.20
N ALA A 211 -19.80 5.04 10.85
CA ALA A 211 -21.12 4.43 10.77
C ALA A 211 -21.69 4.44 9.34
N ARG A 212 -21.47 5.51 8.58
CA ARG A 212 -21.89 5.59 7.17
C ARG A 212 -21.15 4.57 6.30
N VAL A 213 -19.83 4.48 6.45
CA VAL A 213 -19.01 3.53 5.70
C VAL A 213 -19.35 2.07 6.08
N ARG A 214 -19.65 1.83 7.36
CA ARG A 214 -20.17 0.54 7.85
C ARG A 214 -21.51 0.19 7.20
N ALA A 215 -22.46 1.13 7.16
CA ALA A 215 -23.76 0.91 6.53
C ALA A 215 -23.61 0.66 5.02
N GLU A 216 -22.77 1.44 4.34
CA GLU A 216 -22.47 1.27 2.91
C GLU A 216 -21.97 -0.15 2.61
N LEU A 217 -21.01 -0.65 3.39
CA LEU A 217 -20.51 -2.02 3.24
C LEU A 217 -21.58 -3.06 3.54
N THR A 218 -22.33 -2.89 4.64
CA THR A 218 -23.38 -3.84 5.07
C THR A 218 -24.44 -4.06 3.99
N TYR A 219 -24.81 -2.99 3.27
CA TYR A 219 -25.87 -3.02 2.26
C TYR A 219 -25.34 -3.05 0.82
N SER A 220 -24.03 -3.20 0.62
CA SER A 220 -23.42 -3.30 -0.70
C SER A 220 -23.87 -4.57 -1.42
N ARG A 221 -24.69 -4.42 -2.46
CA ARG A 221 -25.16 -5.55 -3.28
C ARG A 221 -24.01 -6.28 -3.97
N LYS A 222 -23.02 -5.53 -4.47
CA LYS A 222 -21.81 -6.07 -5.12
C LYS A 222 -21.03 -6.95 -4.14
N ASP A 223 -20.63 -6.39 -2.99
CA ASP A 223 -19.78 -7.09 -2.02
C ASP A 223 -20.48 -8.34 -1.46
N ARG A 224 -21.80 -8.27 -1.23
CA ARG A 224 -22.60 -9.43 -0.78
C ARG A 224 -22.72 -10.51 -1.85
N ALA A 225 -22.95 -10.14 -3.11
CA ALA A 225 -23.05 -11.10 -4.20
C ALA A 225 -21.73 -11.86 -4.39
N GLU A 226 -20.60 -11.16 -4.38
CA GLU A 226 -19.27 -11.79 -4.44
C GLU A 226 -19.06 -12.73 -3.24
N ASN A 227 -19.41 -12.28 -2.04
CA ASN A 227 -19.27 -13.10 -0.84
C ASN A 227 -20.10 -14.40 -0.91
N VAL A 228 -21.38 -14.31 -1.27
CA VAL A 228 -22.27 -15.48 -1.40
C VAL A 228 -21.76 -16.48 -2.42
N MET A 229 -21.27 -16.00 -3.57
CA MET A 229 -20.67 -16.87 -4.58
C MET A 229 -19.45 -17.62 -4.06
N ILE A 230 -18.56 -16.95 -3.31
CA ILE A 230 -17.40 -17.61 -2.68
C ILE A 230 -17.84 -18.61 -1.61
N VAL A 231 -18.86 -18.28 -0.81
CA VAL A 231 -19.42 -19.21 0.17
C VAL A 231 -19.93 -20.48 -0.51
N ASP A 232 -20.62 -20.37 -1.63
CA ASP A 232 -21.12 -21.55 -2.34
C ASP A 232 -19.98 -22.42 -2.90
N LEU A 233 -18.95 -21.80 -3.47
CA LEU A 233 -17.73 -22.50 -3.88
C LEU A 233 -17.08 -23.24 -2.72
N LEU A 234 -16.92 -22.60 -1.56
CA LEU A 234 -16.30 -23.21 -0.39
C LEU A 234 -17.16 -24.31 0.22
N ARG A 235 -18.49 -24.19 0.19
CA ARG A 235 -19.40 -25.28 0.59
C ARG A 235 -19.24 -26.50 -0.31
N ASN A 236 -19.09 -26.29 -1.63
CA ASN A 236 -18.81 -27.36 -2.57
C ASN A 236 -17.44 -28.02 -2.32
N ASP A 237 -16.41 -27.24 -2.02
CA ASP A 237 -15.09 -27.79 -1.68
C ASP A 237 -15.14 -28.61 -0.39
N PHE A 238 -15.77 -28.09 0.67
CA PHE A 238 -15.96 -28.81 1.94
C PHE A 238 -16.79 -30.09 1.74
N GLY A 239 -17.83 -30.05 0.89
CA GLY A 239 -18.69 -31.19 0.60
C GLY A 239 -17.98 -32.40 -0.01
N ARG A 240 -16.76 -32.24 -0.54
CA ARG A 240 -15.95 -33.35 -1.08
C ARG A 240 -15.34 -34.24 0.00
N VAL A 241 -15.11 -33.70 1.19
CA VAL A 241 -14.37 -34.38 2.28
C VAL A 241 -15.11 -34.39 3.61
N CYS A 242 -16.17 -33.59 3.76
CA CYS A 242 -17.02 -33.57 4.94
C CYS A 242 -18.16 -34.59 4.87
N GLU A 243 -18.72 -34.93 6.03
CA GLU A 243 -19.91 -35.79 6.14
C GLU A 243 -21.09 -35.13 5.41
N PRO A 244 -21.87 -35.90 4.60
CA PRO A 244 -23.09 -35.38 3.99
C PRO A 244 -24.02 -34.75 5.03
N GLY A 245 -24.49 -33.53 4.76
CA GLY A 245 -25.35 -32.78 5.67
C GLY A 245 -24.64 -32.02 6.80
N SER A 246 -23.32 -32.17 6.96
CA SER A 246 -22.57 -31.42 8.00
C SER A 246 -22.10 -30.03 7.55
N VAL A 247 -22.10 -29.75 6.24
CA VAL A 247 -21.57 -28.49 5.69
C VAL A 247 -22.62 -27.38 5.77
N GLU A 248 -22.32 -26.38 6.58
CA GLU A 248 -23.21 -25.26 6.90
C GLU A 248 -22.55 -23.90 6.64
N ALA A 249 -23.35 -22.86 6.45
CA ALA A 249 -22.90 -21.48 6.38
C ALA A 249 -23.59 -20.63 7.47
N PRO A 250 -23.24 -20.82 8.77
CA PRO A 250 -24.00 -20.28 9.89
C PRO A 250 -23.98 -18.75 10.00
N ARG A 251 -22.95 -18.09 9.43
CA ARG A 251 -22.84 -16.63 9.37
C ARG A 251 -22.56 -16.22 7.94
N LEU A 252 -23.46 -15.43 7.35
CA LEU A 252 -23.39 -15.04 5.94
C LEU A 252 -23.37 -13.51 5.81
N CYS A 253 -22.29 -12.99 5.21
CA CYS A 253 -22.05 -11.57 4.98
C CYS A 253 -22.19 -10.73 6.28
N GLU A 254 -21.62 -11.23 7.37
CA GLU A 254 -21.63 -10.54 8.65
C GLU A 254 -20.53 -9.48 8.68
N LEU A 255 -20.84 -8.29 9.18
CA LEU A 255 -19.87 -7.22 9.25
C LEU A 255 -19.02 -7.34 10.53
N GLU A 256 -17.72 -7.53 10.35
CA GLU A 256 -16.73 -7.51 11.41
C GLU A 256 -15.87 -6.24 11.35
N SER A 257 -15.70 -5.59 12.50
CA SER A 257 -14.92 -4.36 12.64
C SER A 257 -13.57 -4.63 13.29
N PHE A 258 -12.50 -4.31 12.58
CA PHE A 258 -11.11 -4.39 13.05
C PHE A 258 -10.56 -2.99 13.33
N ALA A 259 -9.31 -2.93 13.84
CA ALA A 259 -8.64 -1.69 14.21
C ALA A 259 -8.60 -0.64 13.07
N THR A 260 -8.46 -1.07 11.81
CA THR A 260 -8.23 -0.19 10.66
C THR A 260 -9.28 -0.33 9.55
N VAL A 261 -10.10 -1.37 9.57
CA VAL A 261 -11.03 -1.73 8.48
C VAL A 261 -12.30 -2.41 9.01
N HIS A 262 -13.37 -2.33 8.22
CA HIS A 262 -14.56 -3.17 8.31
C HIS A 262 -14.54 -4.20 7.18
N HIS A 263 -14.93 -5.45 7.48
CA HIS A 263 -14.98 -6.56 6.53
C HIS A 263 -16.37 -7.20 6.53
N LEU A 264 -16.85 -7.68 5.37
CA LEU A 264 -17.90 -8.71 5.39
C LEU A 264 -17.24 -10.08 5.42
N VAL A 265 -17.51 -10.80 6.49
CA VAL A 265 -16.99 -12.13 6.77
C VAL A 265 -18.16 -13.10 6.68
N SER A 266 -17.96 -14.20 5.98
CA SER A 266 -18.85 -15.35 6.09
C SER A 266 -18.13 -16.49 6.78
N THR A 267 -18.87 -17.43 7.35
CA THR A 267 -18.31 -18.63 7.96
C THR A 267 -18.92 -19.83 7.26
N VAL A 268 -18.08 -20.71 6.73
CA VAL A 268 -18.47 -22.05 6.28
C VAL A 268 -17.83 -23.04 7.25
N SER A 269 -18.64 -23.95 7.76
CA SER A 269 -18.20 -25.01 8.67
C SER A 269 -18.61 -26.36 8.15
N GLY A 270 -17.88 -27.40 8.52
CA GLY A 270 -18.22 -28.78 8.21
C GLY A 270 -17.52 -29.75 9.13
N ARG A 271 -18.00 -30.99 9.16
CA ARG A 271 -17.36 -32.07 9.90
C ARG A 271 -16.69 -33.01 8.90
N LEU A 272 -15.37 -33.12 8.93
CA LEU A 272 -14.60 -34.04 8.10
C LEU A 272 -15.16 -35.45 8.22
N ALA A 273 -15.26 -36.18 7.10
CA ALA A 273 -15.73 -37.56 7.09
C ALA A 273 -14.78 -38.50 7.85
N THR A 274 -15.28 -39.66 8.27
CA THR A 274 -14.47 -40.63 9.01
C THR A 274 -13.29 -41.09 8.15
N GLY A 275 -12.07 -41.03 8.70
CA GLY A 275 -10.84 -41.35 7.98
C GLY A 275 -10.28 -40.22 7.13
N ARG A 276 -10.88 -39.01 7.15
CA ARG A 276 -10.34 -37.80 6.54
C ARG A 276 -9.68 -36.90 7.58
N ASP A 277 -8.69 -36.13 7.15
CA ASP A 277 -7.97 -35.17 7.98
C ASP A 277 -7.87 -33.77 7.33
N GLY A 278 -7.10 -32.89 7.97
CA GLY A 278 -6.91 -31.51 7.48
C GLY A 278 -6.14 -31.42 6.16
N VAL A 279 -5.31 -32.41 5.82
CA VAL A 279 -4.58 -32.45 4.55
C VAL A 279 -5.55 -32.79 3.41
N ASP A 280 -6.47 -33.73 3.62
CA ASP A 280 -7.56 -33.99 2.66
C ASP A 280 -8.38 -32.73 2.37
N LEU A 281 -8.69 -31.96 3.42
CA LEU A 281 -9.43 -30.70 3.26
C LEU A 281 -8.61 -29.65 2.52
N LEU A 282 -7.31 -29.52 2.83
CA LEU A 282 -6.41 -28.66 2.10
C LEU A 282 -6.44 -29.01 0.61
N GLU A 283 -6.21 -30.27 0.24
CA GLU A 283 -6.25 -30.73 -1.15
C GLU A 283 -7.58 -30.39 -1.85
N ALA A 284 -8.71 -30.60 -1.17
CA ALA A 284 -10.03 -30.30 -1.72
C ALA A 284 -10.25 -28.80 -1.98
N CYS A 285 -9.69 -27.93 -1.11
CA CYS A 285 -9.90 -26.48 -1.16
C CYS A 285 -8.80 -25.74 -1.92
N PHE A 286 -7.67 -26.36 -2.24
CA PHE A 286 -6.48 -25.67 -2.75
C PHE A 286 -6.46 -25.52 -4.29
N PRO A 287 -6.05 -24.35 -4.83
CA PRO A 287 -5.85 -23.08 -4.14
C PRO A 287 -7.18 -22.46 -3.70
N GLY A 288 -7.14 -21.56 -2.71
CA GLY A 288 -8.35 -20.98 -2.10
C GLY A 288 -9.34 -20.38 -3.10
N GLY A 289 -10.64 -20.62 -2.92
CA GLY A 289 -11.67 -20.14 -3.84
C GLY A 289 -11.73 -18.62 -3.99
N SER A 290 -11.51 -17.88 -2.89
CA SER A 290 -11.57 -16.41 -2.87
C SER A 290 -10.47 -15.72 -3.68
N ILE A 291 -9.38 -16.44 -3.98
CA ILE A 291 -8.19 -15.94 -4.68
C ILE A 291 -7.98 -16.48 -6.09
N THR A 292 -8.82 -17.42 -6.52
CA THR A 292 -8.82 -17.98 -7.88
C THR A 292 -9.98 -17.42 -8.67
N GLY A 293 -11.19 -17.91 -8.41
CA GLY A 293 -12.38 -17.61 -9.17
C GLY A 293 -13.36 -18.79 -9.17
N ALA A 294 -14.50 -18.61 -9.82
CA ALA A 294 -15.58 -19.58 -9.85
C ALA A 294 -16.10 -19.75 -11.29
N PRO A 295 -16.24 -20.98 -11.84
CA PRO A 295 -15.76 -22.25 -11.29
C PRO A 295 -14.23 -22.34 -11.21
N LYS A 296 -13.69 -22.89 -10.10
CA LYS A 296 -12.25 -22.87 -9.77
C LYS A 296 -11.34 -23.33 -10.91
N ARG A 297 -11.64 -24.49 -11.50
CA ARG A 297 -10.82 -25.08 -12.56
C ARG A 297 -10.70 -24.16 -13.78
N ARG A 298 -11.82 -23.67 -14.29
CA ARG A 298 -11.84 -22.80 -15.47
C ARG A 298 -11.17 -21.45 -15.18
N ALA A 299 -11.37 -20.91 -13.98
CA ALA A 299 -10.68 -19.70 -13.55
C ALA A 299 -9.15 -19.89 -13.53
N MET A 300 -8.65 -21.03 -13.06
CA MET A 300 -7.21 -21.34 -13.05
C MET A 300 -6.62 -21.48 -14.46
N GLU A 301 -7.35 -22.06 -15.42
CA GLU A 301 -6.94 -22.10 -16.83
C GLU A 301 -6.80 -20.69 -17.43
N ILE A 302 -7.76 -19.80 -17.15
CA ILE A 302 -7.74 -18.40 -17.59
C ILE A 302 -6.57 -17.64 -16.93
N ILE A 303 -6.35 -17.85 -15.62
CA ILE A 303 -5.21 -17.29 -14.88
C ILE A 303 -3.90 -17.71 -15.53
N ASP A 304 -3.72 -19.00 -15.80
CA ASP A 304 -2.49 -19.51 -16.40
C ASP A 304 -2.25 -18.93 -17.79
N GLN A 305 -3.30 -18.75 -18.59
CA GLN A 305 -3.21 -18.15 -19.91
C GLN A 305 -2.82 -16.66 -19.85
N LEU A 306 -3.32 -15.90 -18.88
CA LEU A 306 -3.24 -14.43 -18.91
C LEU A 306 -2.11 -13.85 -18.05
N GLU A 307 -1.73 -14.51 -16.95
CA GLU A 307 -0.64 -14.06 -16.09
C GLU A 307 0.72 -14.44 -16.71
N PRO A 308 1.70 -13.53 -16.79
CA PRO A 308 3.03 -13.84 -17.33
C PRO A 308 4.02 -14.36 -16.26
N HIS A 309 3.55 -14.65 -15.05
CA HIS A 309 4.38 -15.05 -13.92
C HIS A 309 3.74 -16.20 -13.14
N ARG A 310 4.52 -16.87 -12.31
CA ARG A 310 4.03 -17.77 -11.26
C ARG A 310 3.49 -16.95 -10.09
N ARG A 311 2.58 -17.50 -9.30
CA ARG A 311 2.14 -16.84 -8.05
C ARG A 311 3.01 -17.22 -6.85
N GLU A 312 3.85 -18.25 -6.98
CA GLU A 312 4.77 -18.68 -5.93
C GLU A 312 4.01 -18.97 -4.63
N VAL A 313 4.46 -18.42 -3.49
CA VAL A 313 3.73 -18.53 -2.22
C VAL A 313 2.44 -17.70 -2.23
N TYR A 314 2.38 -16.60 -2.99
CA TYR A 314 1.19 -15.72 -2.99
C TYR A 314 -0.04 -16.50 -3.46
N CYS A 315 -1.18 -16.29 -2.78
CA CYS A 315 -2.40 -17.06 -3.01
C CYS A 315 -2.31 -18.59 -2.76
N GLY A 316 -1.21 -19.07 -2.16
CA GLY A 316 -1.08 -20.43 -1.65
C GLY A 316 -1.66 -20.60 -0.24
N ALA A 317 -0.89 -21.17 0.68
CA ALA A 317 -1.22 -21.28 2.10
C ALA A 317 0.03 -21.18 2.98
N ILE A 318 -0.07 -20.48 4.12
CA ILE A 318 0.96 -20.47 5.18
C ILE A 318 0.29 -20.86 6.50
N GLY A 319 0.95 -21.69 7.29
CA GLY A 319 0.48 -21.96 8.65
C GLY A 319 1.14 -23.16 9.29
N TYR A 320 0.39 -23.86 10.14
CA TYR A 320 0.92 -24.96 10.94
C TYR A 320 -0.07 -26.10 11.11
N ALA A 321 0.48 -27.29 11.35
CA ALA A 321 -0.22 -28.47 11.80
C ALA A 321 0.41 -29.02 13.09
N THR A 322 -0.42 -29.50 14.03
CA THR A 322 0.06 -30.10 15.29
C THR A 322 -0.13 -31.62 15.30
N PRO A 323 0.63 -32.36 16.13
CA PRO A 323 0.44 -33.81 16.30
C PRO A 323 -0.98 -34.19 16.75
N ALA A 324 -1.69 -33.29 17.43
CA ALA A 324 -3.08 -33.48 17.84
C ALA A 324 -4.09 -33.32 16.69
N GLY A 325 -3.64 -33.15 15.44
CA GLY A 325 -4.48 -33.02 14.27
C GLY A 325 -5.09 -31.63 14.08
N ARG A 326 -4.59 -30.61 14.79
CA ARG A 326 -5.00 -29.23 14.54
C ARG A 326 -4.28 -28.69 13.30
N LEU A 327 -4.99 -28.03 12.42
CA LEU A 327 -4.47 -27.33 11.25
C LEU A 327 -5.00 -25.89 11.27
N ASP A 328 -4.15 -24.89 11.01
CA ASP A 328 -4.57 -23.50 10.81
C ASP A 328 -3.72 -22.89 9.69
N LEU A 329 -4.38 -22.50 8.61
CA LEU A 329 -3.74 -22.01 7.38
C LEU A 329 -4.35 -20.67 6.99
N ASN A 330 -3.50 -19.71 6.62
CA ASN A 330 -3.91 -18.45 6.02
C ASN A 330 -3.92 -18.52 4.49
N ILE A 331 -4.42 -17.46 3.85
CA ILE A 331 -4.17 -17.18 2.45
C ILE A 331 -3.08 -16.11 2.37
N PRO A 332 -1.88 -16.38 1.86
CA PRO A 332 -0.78 -15.43 1.78
C PRO A 332 -1.04 -14.35 0.72
N ILE A 333 -1.82 -13.35 1.11
CA ILE A 333 -1.98 -12.06 0.45
C ILE A 333 -1.29 -10.99 1.29
N ARG A 334 -0.90 -9.86 0.68
CA ARG A 334 -0.01 -8.86 1.31
C ARG A 334 1.28 -9.51 1.84
N THR A 335 1.86 -10.38 1.03
CA THR A 335 3.04 -11.17 1.34
C THR A 335 4.19 -10.76 0.41
N THR A 336 5.39 -10.63 0.98
CA THR A 336 6.63 -10.39 0.24
C THR A 336 7.55 -11.60 0.37
N LEU A 337 8.15 -12.02 -0.74
CA LEU A 337 9.18 -13.05 -0.81
C LEU A 337 10.52 -12.37 -0.96
N ALA A 338 11.52 -12.80 -0.20
CA ALA A 338 12.85 -12.24 -0.22
C ALA A 338 13.86 -13.36 -0.51
N ALA A 339 14.46 -13.38 -1.69
CA ALA A 339 15.45 -14.38 -2.06
C ALA A 339 16.40 -13.83 -3.11
N ARG A 340 17.66 -14.30 -3.11
CA ARG A 340 18.66 -13.96 -4.14
C ARG A 340 18.80 -12.44 -4.40
N GLY A 341 18.74 -11.61 -3.34
CA GLY A 341 18.83 -10.15 -3.41
C GLY A 341 17.63 -9.46 -4.06
N GLU A 342 16.53 -10.17 -4.29
CA GLU A 342 15.29 -9.63 -4.88
C GLU A 342 14.10 -9.83 -3.93
N LEU A 343 13.26 -8.80 -3.81
CA LEU A 343 11.94 -8.87 -3.22
C LEU A 343 10.91 -9.11 -4.31
N ARG A 344 9.99 -10.04 -4.09
CA ARG A 344 8.79 -10.23 -4.92
C ARG A 344 7.54 -10.11 -4.09
N PHE A 345 6.62 -9.27 -4.52
CA PHE A 345 5.31 -9.13 -3.89
C PHE A 345 4.26 -8.95 -4.97
N TYR A 346 3.00 -9.19 -4.61
CA TYR A 346 1.94 -9.36 -5.58
C TYR A 346 0.69 -8.60 -5.15
N ALA A 347 -0.11 -8.20 -6.13
CA ALA A 347 -1.47 -7.75 -5.91
C ALA A 347 -2.37 -8.15 -7.08
N GLY A 348 -3.57 -8.57 -6.75
CA GLY A 348 -4.60 -8.90 -7.71
C GLY A 348 -5.99 -8.63 -7.15
N GLY A 349 -7.00 -8.75 -8.00
CA GLY A 349 -8.41 -8.51 -7.68
C GLY A 349 -9.31 -9.47 -8.45
N GLY A 350 -10.51 -9.71 -7.90
CA GLY A 350 -11.51 -10.55 -8.55
C GLY A 350 -12.29 -9.74 -9.57
N ILE A 351 -12.20 -10.15 -10.84
CA ILE A 351 -12.90 -9.51 -11.94
C ILE A 351 -14.24 -10.23 -12.13
N VAL A 352 -15.31 -9.45 -12.17
CA VAL A 352 -16.68 -9.90 -12.45
C VAL A 352 -17.22 -9.21 -13.71
N ALA A 353 -18.41 -9.60 -14.18
CA ALA A 353 -19.01 -9.07 -15.41
C ALA A 353 -19.13 -7.53 -15.44
N ASP A 354 -19.35 -6.91 -14.26
CA ASP A 354 -19.53 -5.46 -14.08
C ASP A 354 -18.24 -4.74 -13.66
N SER A 355 -17.09 -5.41 -13.66
CA SER A 355 -15.80 -4.79 -13.33
C SER A 355 -15.36 -3.81 -14.44
N SER A 356 -14.69 -2.72 -14.06
CA SER A 356 -13.96 -1.85 -14.98
C SER A 356 -12.47 -2.22 -14.93
N PRO A 357 -11.83 -2.55 -16.06
CA PRO A 357 -10.39 -2.84 -16.11
C PRO A 357 -9.52 -1.79 -15.42
N GLU A 358 -9.87 -0.52 -15.56
CA GLU A 358 -9.17 0.62 -14.96
C GLU A 358 -9.29 0.62 -13.44
N ALA A 359 -10.52 0.44 -12.92
CA ALA A 359 -10.76 0.37 -11.49
C ALA A 359 -10.05 -0.83 -10.85
N GLU A 360 -10.02 -1.98 -11.53
CA GLU A 360 -9.30 -3.18 -11.06
C GLU A 360 -7.77 -2.95 -11.06
N PHE A 361 -7.23 -2.24 -12.06
CA PHE A 361 -5.83 -1.85 -12.06
C PHE A 361 -5.50 -0.93 -10.88
N GLU A 362 -6.31 0.10 -10.65
CA GLU A 362 -6.14 1.01 -9.51
C GLU A 362 -6.24 0.28 -8.17
N GLU A 363 -7.11 -0.71 -8.06
CA GLU A 363 -7.22 -1.54 -6.85
C GLU A 363 -5.90 -2.28 -6.55
N THR A 364 -5.22 -2.81 -7.57
CA THR A 364 -3.91 -3.45 -7.37
C THR A 364 -2.85 -2.45 -6.85
N GLU A 365 -2.85 -1.20 -7.33
CA GLU A 365 -1.98 -0.13 -6.84
C GLU A 365 -2.28 0.25 -5.38
N VAL A 366 -3.57 0.29 -5.02
CA VAL A 366 -4.01 0.53 -3.63
C VAL A 366 -3.58 -0.61 -2.71
N LYS A 367 -3.67 -1.87 -3.15
CA LYS A 367 -3.31 -3.06 -2.37
C LYS A 367 -1.82 -3.11 -2.03
N ILE A 368 -0.94 -2.72 -2.94
CA ILE A 368 0.52 -2.65 -2.68
C ILE A 368 0.97 -1.38 -1.98
N ALA A 369 0.12 -0.36 -1.87
CA ALA A 369 0.51 0.93 -1.29
C ALA A 369 1.04 0.82 0.16
N ALA A 370 0.59 -0.18 0.92
CA ALA A 370 1.13 -0.46 2.26
C ALA A 370 2.56 -0.97 2.22
N ILE A 371 2.84 -1.95 1.35
CA ILE A 371 4.18 -2.51 1.15
C ILE A 371 5.13 -1.42 0.63
N ARG A 372 4.72 -0.65 -0.39
CA ARG A 372 5.52 0.47 -0.93
C ARG A 372 5.88 1.52 0.12
N ARG A 373 4.91 1.89 0.97
CA ARG A 373 5.16 2.84 2.05
C ARG A 373 6.15 2.28 3.07
N ALA A 374 6.02 1.02 3.46
CA ALA A 374 6.98 0.36 4.35
C ALA A 374 8.39 0.32 3.72
N LEU A 375 8.49 -0.03 2.42
CA LEU A 375 9.75 -0.05 1.68
C LEU A 375 10.41 1.33 1.54
N SER A 376 9.63 2.42 1.50
CA SER A 376 10.19 3.78 1.41
C SER A 376 11.11 4.16 2.58
N ARG A 377 10.94 3.51 3.74
CA ARG A 377 11.86 3.62 4.89
C ARG A 377 13.27 3.06 4.58
N PHE A 378 13.40 2.16 3.62
CA PHE A 378 14.62 1.42 3.36
C PHE A 378 15.27 1.77 2.02
N ALA A 379 14.66 2.65 1.23
CA ALA A 379 15.24 3.10 -0.03
C ALA A 379 16.56 3.83 0.21
N SER A 380 17.60 3.42 -0.53
CA SER A 380 18.97 3.97 -0.45
C SER A 380 19.07 5.45 -0.86
N GLY A 381 17.99 6.04 -1.40
CA GLY A 381 17.79 7.47 -1.65
C GLY A 381 16.91 8.20 -0.62
N GLY A 382 16.56 7.55 0.51
CA GLY A 382 15.53 8.02 1.44
C GLY A 382 15.99 8.97 2.55
N ALA A 383 17.28 9.32 2.65
CA ALA A 383 17.72 10.33 3.63
C ALA A 383 17.22 11.74 3.25
N PRO A 384 17.38 12.22 2.00
CA PRO A 384 16.82 13.49 1.57
C PRO A 384 15.29 13.53 1.62
N HIS A 385 14.61 12.49 1.14
CA HIS A 385 13.14 12.46 1.14
C HIS A 385 12.53 12.47 2.55
N ARG A 386 13.12 11.72 3.50
CA ARG A 386 12.70 11.72 4.92
C ARG A 386 13.02 13.06 5.58
N ALA A 387 14.20 13.61 5.33
CA ALA A 387 14.58 14.94 5.84
C ALA A 387 13.64 16.03 5.30
N LYS A 388 13.29 16.00 4.00
CA LYS A 388 12.30 16.91 3.41
C LYS A 388 10.91 16.73 4.04
N THR A 389 10.47 15.51 4.27
CA THR A 389 9.15 15.25 4.87
C THR A 389 9.07 15.75 6.31
N ALA A 390 10.10 15.53 7.12
CA ALA A 390 10.21 16.08 8.46
C ALA A 390 10.26 17.62 8.43
N MET A 391 11.10 18.18 7.56
CA MET A 391 11.25 19.63 7.39
C MET A 391 9.97 20.31 6.92
N ARG A 392 9.18 19.68 6.03
CA ARG A 392 7.86 20.19 5.59
C ARG A 392 6.91 20.34 6.77
N ARG A 393 6.84 19.33 7.65
CA ARG A 393 5.96 19.36 8.82
C ARG A 393 6.34 20.48 9.78
N GLU A 394 7.62 20.60 10.09
CA GLU A 394 8.16 21.67 10.94
C GLU A 394 7.87 23.06 10.35
N LEU A 395 8.15 23.26 9.06
CA LEU A 395 8.04 24.58 8.42
C LEU A 395 6.60 25.00 8.14
N LEU A 396 5.69 24.06 7.88
CA LEU A 396 4.26 24.37 7.84
C LEU A 396 3.76 24.89 9.19
N ALA A 397 4.11 24.23 10.29
CA ALA A 397 3.74 24.68 11.64
C ALA A 397 4.36 26.05 11.98
N ARG A 398 5.62 26.28 11.58
CA ARG A 398 6.28 27.56 11.80
C ARG A 398 5.65 28.70 11.00
N ARG A 399 5.28 28.45 9.74
CA ARG A 399 4.59 29.43 8.90
C ARG A 399 3.20 29.77 9.45
N GLU A 400 2.45 28.76 9.87
CA GLU A 400 1.16 28.94 10.53
C GLU A 400 1.27 29.91 11.71
N ALA A 401 2.27 29.68 12.56
CA ALA A 401 2.54 30.56 13.71
C ALA A 401 2.90 31.99 13.27
N LEU A 402 3.75 32.14 12.24
CA LEU A 402 4.18 33.46 11.73
C LEU A 402 3.04 34.30 11.17
N PHE A 403 2.09 33.68 10.46
CA PHE A 403 0.99 34.40 9.83
C PHE A 403 -0.34 34.26 10.57
N SER A 404 -0.31 33.74 11.81
CA SER A 404 -1.50 33.63 12.67
C SER A 404 -2.20 34.97 12.93
N ALA A 405 -1.44 36.08 12.96
CA ALA A 405 -1.95 37.44 13.10
C ALA A 405 -2.22 38.16 11.74
N GLY A 406 -2.10 37.43 10.62
CA GLY A 406 -2.18 37.96 9.26
C GLY A 406 -0.80 38.09 8.58
N SER A 407 -0.82 38.16 7.25
CA SER A 407 0.38 38.24 6.40
C SER A 407 0.51 39.56 5.62
N ALA A 408 -0.37 40.53 5.87
CA ALA A 408 -0.51 41.75 5.07
C ALA A 408 0.78 42.60 5.01
N ASP A 409 1.42 42.86 6.15
CA ASP A 409 2.65 43.66 6.20
C ASP A 409 3.80 42.99 5.43
N PHE A 410 3.93 41.67 5.58
CA PHE A 410 4.90 40.88 4.84
C PHE A 410 4.58 40.90 3.34
N ALA A 411 3.33 40.67 2.95
CA ALA A 411 2.87 40.69 1.57
C ALA A 411 3.14 42.05 0.89
N ALA A 412 2.85 43.16 1.55
CA ALA A 412 3.13 44.50 1.05
C ALA A 412 4.64 44.73 0.86
N THR A 413 5.44 44.37 1.86
CA THR A 413 6.91 44.53 1.83
C THR A 413 7.54 43.70 0.72
N ILE A 414 7.18 42.41 0.63
CA ILE A 414 7.76 41.49 -0.34
C ILE A 414 7.32 41.82 -1.76
N THR A 415 6.07 42.27 -1.96
CA THR A 415 5.55 42.73 -3.25
C THR A 415 6.33 43.93 -3.77
N ALA A 416 6.55 44.94 -2.92
CA ALA A 416 7.35 46.12 -3.30
C ALA A 416 8.78 45.74 -3.68
N ARG A 417 9.40 44.83 -2.91
CA ARG A 417 10.75 44.34 -3.19
C ARG A 417 10.84 43.52 -4.48
N LEU A 418 9.89 42.61 -4.74
CA LEU A 418 9.80 41.84 -5.98
C LEU A 418 9.72 42.76 -7.20
N ARG A 419 8.83 43.77 -7.15
CA ARG A 419 8.64 44.72 -8.25
C ARG A 419 9.84 45.65 -8.46
N ALA A 420 10.67 45.86 -7.44
CA ALA A 420 11.90 46.64 -7.54
C ALA A 420 13.07 45.89 -8.22
N LEU A 421 13.02 44.56 -8.33
CA LEU A 421 14.08 43.77 -8.96
C LEU A 421 14.28 44.18 -10.42
N VAL A 422 15.55 44.26 -10.85
CA VAL A 422 15.89 44.62 -12.24
C VAL A 422 15.34 43.59 -13.22
N GLN A 423 15.40 42.31 -12.83
CA GLN A 423 14.88 41.17 -13.59
C GLN A 423 13.36 41.30 -13.79
N TYR A 424 12.62 41.67 -12.75
CA TYR A 424 11.19 41.93 -12.86
C TYR A 424 10.89 43.14 -13.75
N ARG A 425 11.60 44.26 -13.56
CA ARG A 425 11.39 45.48 -14.35
C ARG A 425 11.61 45.24 -15.85
N ARG A 426 12.60 44.41 -16.21
CA ARG A 426 12.89 44.00 -17.58
C ARG A 426 11.95 42.95 -18.16
N ALA A 427 11.28 42.16 -17.31
CA ALA A 427 10.38 41.10 -17.76
C ALA A 427 9.15 41.67 -18.48
N THR A 428 8.75 41.01 -19.56
CA THR A 428 7.49 41.31 -20.27
C THR A 428 6.41 40.30 -19.92
N THR A 429 6.81 39.05 -19.67
CA THR A 429 5.91 37.96 -19.26
C THR A 429 6.31 37.45 -17.87
N VAL A 430 5.36 37.49 -16.94
CA VAL A 430 5.58 37.15 -15.52
C VAL A 430 4.70 35.98 -15.12
N LEU A 431 5.32 34.88 -14.72
CA LEU A 431 4.65 33.78 -14.04
C LEU A 431 4.51 34.10 -12.54
N ALA A 432 3.29 34.10 -12.05
CA ALA A 432 2.97 34.22 -10.64
C ALA A 432 2.14 33.04 -10.16
N THR A 433 1.92 32.95 -8.86
CA THR A 433 1.07 31.94 -8.22
C THR A 433 0.09 32.61 -7.29
N LEU A 434 -1.13 32.08 -7.22
CA LEU A 434 -2.11 32.49 -6.23
C LEU A 434 -1.91 31.68 -4.95
N SER A 435 -2.02 32.39 -3.82
CA SER A 435 -1.75 31.86 -2.49
C SER A 435 -2.87 30.96 -1.98
N PHE A 436 -2.52 29.99 -1.14
CA PHE A 436 -3.48 29.12 -0.46
C PHE A 436 -3.05 28.71 0.93
N GLY A 437 -4.02 28.27 1.73
CA GLY A 437 -3.81 27.94 3.14
C GLY A 437 -3.25 29.15 3.87
N THR A 438 -2.08 28.98 4.48
CA THR A 438 -1.40 30.02 5.28
C THR A 438 -0.15 30.59 4.62
N GLU A 439 -0.11 30.61 3.30
CA GLU A 439 0.86 31.43 2.56
C GLU A 439 0.61 32.92 2.77
N TRP A 440 1.61 33.73 2.41
CA TRP A 440 1.40 35.17 2.29
C TRP A 440 0.54 35.47 1.06
N ASP A 441 -0.28 36.52 1.13
CA ASP A 441 -1.20 36.85 0.04
C ASP A 441 -0.45 37.42 -1.17
N THR A 442 -0.50 36.68 -2.27
CA THR A 442 0.18 37.02 -3.54
C THR A 442 -0.67 37.90 -4.46
N ARG A 443 -1.94 38.16 -4.11
CA ARG A 443 -2.87 38.90 -4.97
C ARG A 443 -2.40 40.32 -5.28
N ALA A 444 -1.84 41.03 -4.29
CA ALA A 444 -1.29 42.36 -4.50
C ALA A 444 -0.11 42.35 -5.52
N PHE A 445 0.66 41.27 -5.56
CA PHE A 445 1.71 41.11 -6.56
C PHE A 445 1.14 40.83 -7.96
N THR A 446 0.15 39.95 -8.08
CA THR A 446 -0.47 39.64 -9.39
C THR A 446 -1.22 40.83 -9.99
N GLU A 447 -1.93 41.61 -9.16
CA GLU A 447 -2.53 42.89 -9.57
C GLU A 447 -1.47 43.90 -10.00
N GLY A 448 -0.35 43.96 -9.28
CA GLY A 448 0.79 44.80 -9.64
C GLY A 448 1.40 44.45 -10.99
N VAL A 449 1.47 43.17 -11.37
CA VAL A 449 1.95 42.72 -12.69
C VAL A 449 1.07 43.28 -13.80
N LEU A 450 -0.25 43.19 -13.66
CA LEU A 450 -1.21 43.73 -14.63
C LEU A 450 -1.13 45.26 -14.71
N ALA A 451 -1.06 45.93 -13.56
CA ALA A 451 -0.93 47.38 -13.47
C ALA A 451 0.37 47.91 -14.11
N ASP A 452 1.45 47.12 -14.06
CA ASP A 452 2.72 47.41 -14.71
C ASP A 452 2.68 47.16 -16.24
N GLY A 453 1.54 46.75 -16.80
CA GLY A 453 1.35 46.48 -18.23
C GLY A 453 2.04 45.21 -18.72
N LYS A 454 2.37 44.28 -17.82
CA LYS A 454 3.07 43.02 -18.13
C LYS A 454 2.07 41.89 -18.36
N ARG A 455 2.45 40.89 -19.15
CA ARG A 455 1.62 39.69 -19.38
C ARG A 455 1.68 38.79 -18.13
N LEU A 456 0.59 38.75 -17.38
CA LEU A 456 0.45 37.86 -16.22
C LEU A 456 0.15 36.43 -16.69
N VAL A 457 0.90 35.47 -16.18
CA VAL A 457 0.72 34.04 -16.42
C VAL A 457 0.46 33.35 -15.09
N LEU A 458 -0.61 32.55 -15.02
CA LEU A 458 -0.94 31.73 -13.85
C LEU A 458 -0.97 30.22 -14.22
N PRO A 459 -0.59 29.34 -13.28
CA PRO A 459 -0.66 27.90 -13.49
C PRO A 459 -2.06 27.36 -13.22
N ARG A 460 -2.44 26.33 -13.99
CA ARG A 460 -3.64 25.49 -13.82
C ARG A 460 -3.23 24.04 -13.61
N VAL A 461 -3.91 23.33 -12.72
CA VAL A 461 -3.60 21.91 -12.47
C VAL A 461 -4.21 21.04 -13.56
N VAL A 462 -3.38 20.25 -14.23
CA VAL A 462 -3.83 19.18 -15.12
C VAL A 462 -3.74 17.86 -14.36
N ARG A 463 -4.88 17.16 -14.21
CA ARG A 463 -4.95 15.90 -13.45
C ARG A 463 -4.28 14.74 -14.19
N GLU A 464 -4.42 14.71 -15.50
CA GLU A 464 -3.89 13.66 -16.38
C GLU A 464 -3.27 14.28 -17.64
N PRO A 465 -1.93 14.28 -17.79
CA PRO A 465 -0.93 13.87 -16.80
C PRO A 465 -0.83 14.89 -15.65
N ARG A 466 -0.42 14.43 -14.45
CA ARG A 466 -0.26 15.24 -13.24
C ARG A 466 0.80 16.36 -13.41
N SER A 467 0.37 17.50 -13.94
CA SER A 467 1.24 18.58 -14.43
C SER A 467 0.61 19.96 -14.23
N LEU A 468 1.33 21.02 -14.60
CA LEU A 468 0.82 22.39 -14.63
C LEU A 468 0.76 22.88 -16.08
N ALA A 469 -0.39 23.41 -16.47
CA ALA A 469 -0.54 24.19 -17.70
C ALA A 469 -0.49 25.68 -17.37
N LEU A 470 0.21 26.48 -18.18
CA LEU A 470 0.32 27.92 -17.97
C LEU A 470 -0.66 28.65 -18.89
N HIS A 471 -1.35 29.66 -18.36
CA HIS A 471 -2.33 30.44 -19.10
C HIS A 471 -2.15 31.93 -18.82
N ALA A 472 -2.34 32.76 -19.85
CA ALA A 472 -2.29 34.22 -19.72
C ALA A 472 -3.61 34.74 -19.17
N VAL A 473 -3.54 35.61 -18.17
CA VAL A 473 -4.70 36.20 -17.48
C VAL A 473 -4.69 37.71 -17.68
N THR A 474 -5.86 38.28 -17.93
CA THR A 474 -6.04 39.71 -18.15
C THR A 474 -6.89 40.38 -17.07
N ASP A 475 -7.81 39.64 -16.46
CA ASP A 475 -8.70 40.12 -15.40
C ASP A 475 -8.81 39.05 -14.31
N LEU A 476 -8.26 39.32 -13.13
CA LEU A 476 -8.28 38.39 -11.99
C LEU A 476 -9.68 38.15 -11.40
N GLY A 477 -10.65 39.04 -11.64
CA GLY A 477 -12.02 38.87 -11.18
C GLY A 477 -12.89 38.09 -12.16
N ALA A 478 -12.63 38.23 -13.46
CA ALA A 478 -13.40 37.56 -14.49
C ALA A 478 -12.78 36.22 -14.92
N ASP A 479 -11.47 36.16 -15.15
CA ASP A 479 -10.82 35.06 -15.88
C ASP A 479 -10.57 33.79 -15.04
N LEU A 480 -10.77 33.88 -13.72
CA LEU A 480 -10.50 32.79 -12.79
C LEU A 480 -11.74 31.97 -12.46
N VAL A 481 -11.53 30.70 -12.15
CA VAL A 481 -12.55 29.76 -11.69
C VAL A 481 -12.05 29.00 -10.47
N PRO A 482 -12.94 28.47 -9.60
CA PRO A 482 -12.52 27.61 -8.50
C PRO A 482 -11.71 26.40 -9.01
N GLY A 483 -10.51 26.23 -8.48
CA GLY A 483 -9.57 25.18 -8.86
C GLY A 483 -9.28 24.16 -7.75
N VAL A 484 -8.15 23.46 -7.87
CA VAL A 484 -7.75 22.41 -6.94
C VAL A 484 -7.22 23.04 -5.64
N TRP A 485 -7.49 22.39 -4.49
CA TRP A 485 -7.09 22.86 -3.15
C TRP A 485 -7.66 24.24 -2.74
N GLY A 486 -8.74 24.68 -3.39
CA GLY A 486 -9.35 25.99 -3.12
C GLY A 486 -8.56 27.16 -3.71
N ILE A 487 -7.57 26.89 -4.57
CA ILE A 487 -6.87 27.92 -5.34
C ILE A 487 -7.73 28.28 -6.54
N GLU A 488 -7.88 29.56 -6.85
CA GLU A 488 -8.48 29.99 -8.10
C GLU A 488 -7.52 29.69 -9.27
N GLU A 489 -8.04 29.12 -10.36
CA GLU A 489 -7.26 28.71 -11.52
C GLU A 489 -7.76 29.44 -12.78
N PRO A 490 -6.88 29.75 -13.74
CA PRO A 490 -7.29 30.38 -14.99
C PRO A 490 -8.22 29.47 -15.79
N ASP A 491 -9.32 30.02 -16.29
CA ASP A 491 -10.27 29.29 -17.12
C ASP A 491 -9.71 29.08 -18.53
N PRO A 492 -9.47 27.84 -18.98
CA PRO A 492 -8.85 27.56 -20.28
C PRO A 492 -9.72 28.00 -21.47
N SER A 493 -11.02 28.23 -21.27
CA SER A 493 -11.90 28.76 -22.32
C SER A 493 -11.71 30.26 -22.57
N ARG A 494 -11.16 30.99 -21.59
CA ARG A 494 -10.95 32.45 -21.62
C ARG A 494 -9.48 32.84 -21.65
N CYS A 495 -8.63 32.04 -21.02
CA CYS A 495 -7.21 32.29 -20.87
C CYS A 495 -6.41 31.46 -21.88
N PRO A 496 -5.72 32.07 -22.86
CA PRO A 496 -4.90 31.32 -23.80
C PRO A 496 -3.69 30.68 -23.13
N LYS A 497 -3.30 29.49 -23.60
CA LYS A 497 -2.15 28.74 -23.09
C LYS A 497 -0.84 29.46 -23.42
N VAL A 498 0.13 29.38 -22.52
CA VAL A 498 1.47 29.98 -22.65
C VAL A 498 2.52 28.89 -22.47
N ALA A 499 3.57 28.92 -23.28
CA ALA A 499 4.72 28.04 -23.06
C ALA A 499 5.64 28.62 -21.98
N LEU A 500 6.25 27.78 -21.14
CA LEU A 500 7.19 28.25 -20.11
C LEU A 500 8.40 28.99 -20.71
N SER A 501 8.78 28.70 -21.95
CA SER A 501 9.85 29.41 -22.68
C SER A 501 9.54 30.88 -22.98
N GLU A 502 8.27 31.29 -22.90
CA GLU A 502 7.84 32.69 -23.05
C GLU A 502 7.94 33.49 -21.75
N VAL A 503 8.13 32.83 -20.60
CA VAL A 503 8.19 33.47 -19.28
C VAL A 503 9.59 34.05 -19.05
N ASP A 504 9.66 35.35 -18.74
CA ASP A 504 10.93 36.03 -18.45
C ASP A 504 11.24 36.03 -16.94
N PHE A 505 10.19 36.08 -16.10
CA PHE A 505 10.31 36.11 -14.64
C PHE A 505 9.27 35.19 -14.00
N ALA A 506 9.70 34.33 -13.08
CA ALA A 506 8.84 33.36 -12.42
C ALA A 506 8.94 33.48 -10.90
N LEU A 507 7.84 33.86 -10.25
CA LEU A 507 7.66 33.67 -8.81
C LEU A 507 7.29 32.21 -8.55
N VAL A 508 8.20 31.47 -7.91
CA VAL A 508 8.05 30.03 -7.64
C VAL A 508 7.63 29.83 -6.18
N PRO A 509 6.56 29.07 -5.90
CA PRO A 509 6.11 28.84 -4.54
C PRO A 509 7.03 27.85 -3.80
N ALA A 510 7.29 28.14 -2.52
CA ALA A 510 8.09 27.29 -1.65
C ALA A 510 7.70 27.47 -0.18
N LEU A 511 7.85 26.40 0.60
CA LEU A 511 7.81 26.44 2.07
C LEU A 511 9.15 26.90 2.65
N SER A 512 10.24 26.66 1.93
CA SER A 512 11.60 26.99 2.33
C SER A 512 12.50 27.04 1.11
N CYS A 513 13.62 27.73 1.27
CA CYS A 513 14.72 27.73 0.32
C CYS A 513 16.02 27.88 1.10
N ASP A 514 17.09 27.27 0.62
CA ASP A 514 18.43 27.55 1.11
C ASP A 514 19.17 28.56 0.23
N ARG A 515 20.39 28.90 0.66
CA ARG A 515 21.24 29.88 -0.04
C ARG A 515 21.78 29.38 -1.38
N GLU A 516 21.70 28.08 -1.65
CA GLU A 516 22.07 27.46 -2.92
C GLU A 516 20.89 27.37 -3.90
N GLY A 517 19.70 27.83 -3.48
CA GLY A 517 18.51 27.87 -4.32
C GLY A 517 17.74 26.55 -4.37
N VAL A 518 18.12 25.58 -3.54
CA VAL A 518 17.33 24.35 -3.36
C VAL A 518 16.09 24.71 -2.57
N ARG A 519 14.93 24.35 -3.12
CA ARG A 519 13.62 24.72 -2.58
C ARG A 519 12.89 23.52 -1.99
N LEU A 520 12.15 23.77 -0.92
CA LEU A 520 11.22 22.80 -0.35
C LEU A 520 9.79 23.17 -0.75
N GLY A 521 9.21 22.45 -1.70
CA GLY A 521 7.79 22.57 -2.03
C GLY A 521 6.88 21.67 -1.18
N TYR A 522 5.59 21.64 -1.52
CA TYR A 522 4.54 20.86 -0.84
C TYR A 522 4.58 19.34 -1.07
N GLY A 523 5.58 18.82 -1.80
CA GLY A 523 5.80 17.38 -1.98
C GLY A 523 5.07 16.71 -3.15
N ALA A 524 4.30 17.48 -3.94
CA ALA A 524 3.61 16.96 -5.12
C ALA A 524 4.44 17.03 -6.43
N GLY A 525 5.58 17.72 -6.43
CA GLY A 525 6.52 17.81 -7.56
C GLY A 525 6.00 18.56 -8.79
N TYR A 526 4.89 19.30 -8.70
CA TYR A 526 4.30 20.02 -9.84
C TYR A 526 5.25 21.05 -10.45
N PHE A 527 5.85 21.90 -9.62
CA PHE A 527 6.78 22.92 -10.07
C PHE A 527 8.12 22.33 -10.53
N ASP A 528 8.61 21.24 -9.91
CA ASP A 528 9.84 20.58 -10.37
C ASP A 528 9.65 20.03 -11.79
N ARG A 529 8.51 19.40 -12.07
CA ARG A 529 8.14 18.95 -13.41
C ARG A 529 7.97 20.10 -14.41
N LEU A 530 7.32 21.19 -14.00
CA LEU A 530 7.16 22.38 -14.84
C LEU A 530 8.53 22.97 -15.21
N LEU A 531 9.39 23.17 -14.21
CA LEU A 531 10.68 23.84 -14.35
C LEU A 531 11.76 22.96 -15.00
N ALA A 532 11.63 21.63 -14.96
CA ALA A 532 12.55 20.72 -15.64
C ALA A 532 12.55 20.92 -17.17
N GLY A 533 11.45 21.42 -17.74
CA GLY A 533 11.34 21.78 -19.16
C GLY A 533 11.75 23.23 -19.49
N ALA A 534 12.23 24.02 -18.52
CA ALA A 534 12.58 25.42 -18.74
C ALA A 534 13.94 25.56 -19.42
N GLY A 535 14.01 26.33 -20.50
CA GLY A 535 15.28 26.87 -21.00
C GLY A 535 15.89 27.91 -20.03
N THR A 536 17.13 28.32 -20.26
CA THR A 536 17.90 29.27 -19.40
C THR A 536 17.34 30.70 -19.36
N ARG A 537 16.19 30.97 -19.99
CA ARG A 537 15.66 32.33 -20.20
C ARG A 537 14.89 32.89 -19.00
N SER A 538 14.16 32.06 -18.26
CA SER A 538 13.29 32.53 -17.17
C SER A 538 14.09 32.74 -15.88
N PHE A 539 14.05 33.94 -15.31
CA PHE A 539 14.60 34.21 -13.98
C PHE A 539 13.63 33.72 -12.89
N ARG A 540 14.04 32.73 -12.10
CA ARG A 540 13.22 32.06 -11.09
C ARG A 540 13.55 32.60 -9.71
N VAL A 541 12.56 33.12 -9.00
CA VAL A 541 12.72 33.64 -7.65
C VAL A 541 11.75 32.97 -6.68
N VAL A 542 12.24 32.68 -5.47
CA VAL A 542 11.40 32.34 -4.31
C VAL A 542 11.31 33.55 -3.40
N ALA A 543 10.10 33.86 -2.93
CA ALA A 543 9.86 34.92 -1.95
C ALA A 543 9.21 34.35 -0.69
N ILE A 544 9.95 34.33 0.42
CA ILE A 544 9.53 33.75 1.70
C ILE A 544 10.04 34.60 2.89
N PRO A 545 9.41 34.50 4.07
CA PRO A 545 9.95 35.11 5.29
C PRO A 545 11.36 34.61 5.59
N GLU A 546 12.22 35.51 6.09
CA GLU A 546 13.58 35.15 6.54
C GLU A 546 13.55 34.00 7.54
N ALA A 547 12.54 33.95 8.41
CA ALA A 547 12.36 32.90 9.41
C ALA A 547 12.12 31.49 8.83
N LEU A 548 11.79 31.37 7.54
CA LEU A 548 11.58 30.09 6.84
C LEU A 548 12.77 29.68 5.97
N VAL A 549 13.81 30.51 5.86
CA VAL A 549 15.06 30.17 5.18
C VAL A 549 15.82 29.12 5.99
N ARG A 550 16.43 28.15 5.31
CA ARG A 550 17.27 27.13 5.95
C ARG A 550 18.69 27.22 5.44
N GLU A 551 19.63 26.81 6.28
CA GLU A 551 21.03 26.71 5.87
C GLU A 551 21.22 25.68 4.75
N ARG A 552 20.48 24.57 4.85
CA ARG A 552 20.49 23.49 3.86
C ARG A 552 19.12 22.86 3.72
N VAL A 553 18.60 22.82 2.50
CA VAL A 553 17.43 22.03 2.15
C VAL A 553 17.94 20.72 1.52
N PRO A 554 17.44 19.53 1.92
CA PRO A 554 17.89 18.29 1.30
C PRO A 554 17.58 18.30 -0.20
N PHE A 555 18.54 17.89 -1.03
CA PHE A 555 18.43 17.89 -2.49
C PHE A 555 18.11 16.48 -3.01
N GLU A 556 17.24 16.38 -4.00
CA GLU A 556 16.93 15.18 -4.78
C GLU A 556 17.22 15.45 -6.27
N PRO A 557 17.63 14.45 -7.08
CA PRO A 557 18.05 14.66 -8.47
C PRO A 557 17.02 15.33 -9.39
N HIS A 558 15.74 15.26 -9.05
CA HIS A 558 14.65 15.88 -9.81
C HIS A 558 14.30 17.30 -9.33
N ASP A 559 14.90 17.79 -8.24
CA ASP A 559 14.68 19.16 -7.78
C ASP A 559 15.31 20.14 -8.76
N VAL A 560 14.57 21.18 -9.11
CA VAL A 560 15.10 22.27 -9.95
C VAL A 560 15.36 23.49 -9.05
N PRO A 561 16.64 23.88 -8.85
CA PRO A 561 16.98 25.07 -8.07
C PRO A 561 16.48 26.37 -8.73
N VAL A 562 16.23 27.38 -7.91
CA VAL A 562 15.89 28.73 -8.37
C VAL A 562 17.15 29.59 -8.54
N ASP A 563 17.00 30.76 -9.16
CA ASP A 563 18.10 31.70 -9.45
C ASP A 563 18.27 32.74 -8.35
N ALA A 564 17.22 32.99 -7.55
CA ALA A 564 17.28 33.88 -6.40
C ALA A 564 16.30 33.53 -5.27
N LEU A 565 16.69 33.97 -4.07
CA LEU A 565 15.87 34.00 -2.86
C LEU A 565 15.69 35.45 -2.42
N LEU A 566 14.44 35.87 -2.25
CA LEU A 566 14.07 37.16 -1.70
C LEU A 566 13.36 36.99 -0.36
N THR A 567 13.80 37.73 0.65
CA THR A 567 13.12 37.87 1.94
C THR A 567 12.86 39.35 2.23
N GLU A 568 12.15 39.64 3.32
CA GLU A 568 11.98 40.99 3.83
C GLU A 568 13.31 41.65 4.22
N ARG A 569 14.35 40.86 4.50
CA ARG A 569 15.67 41.34 4.95
C ARG A 569 16.72 41.40 3.86
N GLN A 570 16.70 40.45 2.92
CA GLN A 570 17.78 40.29 1.94
C GLN A 570 17.31 39.84 0.57
N PHE A 571 18.19 39.96 -0.41
CA PHE A 571 18.07 39.40 -1.75
C PHE A 571 19.37 38.64 -2.04
N LEU A 572 19.26 37.35 -2.35
CA LEU A 572 20.39 36.47 -2.59
C LEU A 572 20.27 35.86 -3.97
N LEU A 573 21.31 35.98 -4.79
CA LEU A 573 21.46 35.18 -5.99
C LEU A 573 22.02 33.82 -5.59
N THR A 574 21.30 32.76 -5.93
CA THR A 574 21.58 31.38 -5.49
C THR A 574 22.48 30.61 -6.46
N ARG A 575 22.70 31.18 -7.64
CA ARG A 575 23.69 30.76 -8.62
C ARG A 575 24.53 31.97 -9.00
N THR A 576 25.85 31.81 -9.07
CA THR A 576 26.69 32.71 -9.85
C THR A 576 26.23 32.60 -11.30
N SER A 577 25.37 33.52 -11.76
CA SER A 577 25.16 33.71 -13.19
C SER A 577 26.52 33.88 -13.86
N PRO A 578 26.79 33.27 -15.02
CA PRO A 578 27.83 33.80 -15.89
C PRO A 578 27.55 35.27 -16.24
#